data_AF-A0A7V9SKZ7-F1
#
_entry.id   AF-A0A7V9SKZ7-F1
#
_cell.length_a   1.000
_cell.length_b   1.000
_cell.length_c   1.000
_cell.angle_alpha   90.00
_cell.angle_beta   90.00
_cell.angle_gamma   90.00
#
_symmetry.space_group_name_H-M   'P 1'
#
loop_
_entity.id
_entity.type
_entity.pdbx_description
1 polymer ?
#
loop_
_entity_poly.entity_id
_entity_poly.type
_entity_poly.pdbx_seq_one_letter_code
_entity_poly.pdbx_strand_id
1 'polypeptide(L)'
;MLDATIAKAKPKINEQALPFPYNSRPFCRYEPIEKKIPHAKVLIVNNLLRYETDLSNLARSEWNASAEGKVRFENKISTMACNNIAQNVLRLVRQPKNMTVHLSEIGEAAKSFNPDAIVMSGTLSDFDYYNP
;
A
#
# COMPACT_ATOMS: atom_id res chain seq x y z
N MET A 1 32.02 46.37 36.59
CA MET A 1 30.66 45.82 36.39
C MET A 1 30.05 46.52 35.19
N LEU A 2 29.90 45.83 34.07
CA LEU A 2 28.97 46.14 32.98
C LEU A 2 29.00 44.96 32.02
N ASP A 3 28.15 43.97 32.32
CA ASP A 3 27.78 42.91 31.39
C ASP A 3 26.92 43.51 30.28
N ALA A 4 27.32 43.29 29.02
CA ALA A 4 26.47 43.51 27.86
C ALA A 4 26.45 42.23 27.04
N THR A 5 25.59 41.29 27.44
CA THR A 5 25.24 40.09 26.69
C THR A 5 24.62 40.47 25.35
N ILE A 6 25.34 40.20 24.26
CA ILE A 6 24.85 40.27 22.89
C ILE A 6 23.78 39.19 22.71
N ALA A 7 22.51 39.59 22.75
CA ALA A 7 21.41 38.72 22.40
C ALA A 7 21.49 38.37 20.90
N LYS A 8 21.92 37.15 20.58
CA LYS A 8 21.89 36.61 19.21
C LYS A 8 20.42 36.56 18.75
N ALA A 9 20.07 37.44 17.81
CA ALA A 9 18.77 37.41 17.15
C ALA A 9 18.58 36.06 16.43
N LYS A 10 17.50 35.34 16.75
CA LYS A 10 17.14 34.11 16.03
C LYS A 10 16.83 34.46 14.57
N PRO A 11 17.30 33.67 13.59
CA PRO A 11 16.97 33.91 12.19
C PRO A 11 15.45 33.81 12.00
N LYS A 12 14.86 34.79 11.31
CA LYS A 12 13.44 34.75 10.91
C LYS A 12 13.26 33.60 9.91
N ILE A 13 12.74 32.48 10.39
CA ILE A 13 12.35 31.36 9.54
C ILE A 13 11.11 31.82 8.76
N ASN A 14 11.20 31.80 7.43
CA ASN A 14 10.06 32.08 6.57
C ASN A 14 9.12 30.85 6.60
N GLU A 15 8.16 30.85 7.53
CA GLU A 15 7.18 29.76 7.72
C GLU A 15 6.41 29.41 6.44
N GLN A 16 6.30 30.35 5.49
CA GLN A 16 5.65 30.14 4.20
C GLN A 16 6.46 29.25 3.23
N ALA A 17 7.78 29.11 3.47
CA ALA A 17 8.68 28.32 2.65
C ALA A 17 8.87 26.88 3.19
N LEU A 18 8.33 26.57 4.38
CA LEU A 18 8.45 25.24 4.94
C LEU A 18 7.50 24.26 4.23
N PRO A 19 7.97 23.03 3.91
CA PRO A 19 7.10 22.00 3.36
C PRO A 19 6.04 21.61 4.38
N PHE A 20 4.92 21.07 3.89
CA PHE A 20 3.89 20.50 4.75
C PHE A 20 4.50 19.44 5.69
N PRO A 21 4.09 19.35 6.98
CA PRO A 21 2.96 20.04 7.65
C PRO A 21 3.32 21.35 8.36
N TYR A 22 4.50 21.92 8.11
CA TYR A 22 5.04 23.03 8.92
C TYR A 22 4.56 24.42 8.49
N ASN A 23 3.74 24.53 7.44
CA ASN A 23 3.08 25.77 7.07
C ASN A 23 1.62 25.78 7.57
N SER A 24 1.23 26.84 8.28
CA SER A 24 -0.08 27.00 8.96
C SER A 24 -1.25 27.27 8.00
N ARG A 25 -1.35 26.52 6.89
CA ARG A 25 -2.45 26.68 5.92
C ARG A 25 -3.59 25.72 6.25
N PRO A 26 -4.87 26.16 6.24
CA PRO A 26 -6.00 25.30 6.55
C PRO A 26 -6.41 24.37 5.40
N PHE A 27 -5.68 24.35 4.28
CA PHE A 27 -5.99 23.54 3.11
C PHE A 27 -4.72 23.12 2.35
N CYS A 28 -4.79 21.97 1.70
CA CYS A 28 -3.78 21.51 0.73
C CYS A 28 -4.16 21.98 -0.67
N ARG A 29 -3.17 22.44 -1.47
CA ARG A 29 -3.39 22.63 -2.92
C ARG A 29 -3.50 21.25 -3.56
N TYR A 30 -4.62 20.99 -4.23
CA TYR A 30 -4.78 19.74 -4.99
C TYR A 30 -3.98 19.83 -6.29
N GLU A 31 -3.01 18.92 -6.46
CA GLU A 31 -2.28 18.75 -7.71
C GLU A 31 -2.85 17.54 -8.46
N PRO A 32 -3.41 17.72 -9.68
CA PRO A 32 -3.89 16.61 -10.48
C PRO A 32 -2.75 15.65 -10.85
N ILE A 33 -2.99 14.34 -10.71
CA ILE A 33 -2.03 13.33 -11.14
C ILE A 33 -2.18 13.11 -12.64
N GLU A 34 -1.21 13.58 -13.42
CA GLU A 34 -1.15 13.31 -14.85
C GLU A 34 -0.56 11.92 -15.15
N LYS A 35 -1.08 11.26 -16.18
CA LYS A 35 -0.58 9.96 -16.66
C LYS A 35 0.75 10.13 -17.39
N LYS A 36 1.85 9.89 -16.67
CA LYS A 36 3.23 10.04 -17.18
C LYS A 36 3.77 8.77 -17.84
N ILE A 37 3.29 7.59 -17.45
CA ILE A 37 3.83 6.31 -17.95
C ILE A 37 3.08 5.90 -19.23
N PRO A 38 3.75 5.68 -20.38
CA PRO A 38 3.08 5.33 -21.63
C PRO A 38 2.37 3.97 -21.58
N HIS A 39 3.09 2.92 -21.20
CA HIS A 39 2.62 1.55 -21.12
C HIS A 39 3.26 0.88 -19.90
N ALA A 40 2.50 0.02 -19.22
CA ALA A 40 3.04 -0.87 -18.19
C ALA A 40 2.17 -2.11 -18.03
N LYS A 41 2.82 -3.27 -17.90
CA LYS A 41 2.24 -4.52 -17.43
C LYS A 41 2.46 -4.63 -15.93
N VAL A 42 1.40 -4.58 -15.15
CA VAL A 42 1.49 -4.67 -13.69
C VAL A 42 0.82 -5.95 -13.21
N LEU A 43 1.60 -6.81 -12.56
CA LEU A 43 1.08 -7.98 -11.86
C LEU A 43 0.73 -7.58 -10.42
N ILE A 44 -0.54 -7.70 -10.07
CA ILE A 44 -1.05 -7.43 -8.73
C ILE A 44 -1.16 -8.78 -8.00
N VAL A 45 -0.52 -8.89 -6.85
CA VAL A 45 -0.49 -10.12 -6.07
C VAL A 45 -1.30 -9.92 -4.81
N ASN A 46 -2.33 -10.75 -4.65
CA ASN A 46 -3.12 -10.82 -3.44
C ASN A 46 -2.45 -11.75 -2.44
N ASN A 47 -2.01 -11.18 -1.32
CA ASN A 47 -1.33 -11.90 -0.24
C ASN A 47 -2.26 -12.27 0.92
N LEU A 48 -3.55 -11.92 0.87
CA LEU A 48 -4.50 -12.20 1.96
C LEU A 48 -5.13 -13.59 1.83
N LEU A 49 -5.61 -14.10 2.97
CA LEU A 49 -6.21 -15.42 3.07
C LEU A 49 -7.47 -15.51 2.21
N ARG A 50 -7.53 -16.51 1.33
CA ARG A 50 -8.69 -16.73 0.47
C ARG A 50 -9.59 -17.82 1.01
N TYR A 51 -8.99 -18.90 1.51
CA TYR A 51 -9.67 -20.09 2.00
C TYR A 51 -9.16 -20.49 3.38
N GLU A 52 -9.94 -21.29 4.11
CA GLU A 52 -9.48 -21.87 5.39
C GLU A 52 -8.30 -22.85 5.20
N THR A 53 -8.08 -23.33 3.98
CA THR A 53 -6.90 -24.13 3.63
C THR A 53 -5.60 -23.33 3.71
N ASP A 54 -5.69 -22.01 3.53
CA ASP A 54 -4.56 -21.09 3.56
C ASP A 54 -4.18 -20.72 5.01
N LEU A 55 -4.99 -21.13 6.00
CA LEU A 55 -4.71 -20.94 7.41
C LEU A 55 -3.65 -21.93 7.91
N SER A 56 -2.64 -21.40 8.60
CA SER A 56 -1.72 -22.22 9.36
C SER A 56 -2.40 -22.93 10.54
N ASN A 57 -1.76 -23.98 11.05
CA ASN A 57 -2.26 -24.70 12.23
C ASN A 57 -2.38 -23.76 13.45
N LEU A 58 -1.49 -22.76 13.55
CA LEU A 58 -1.55 -21.73 14.58
C LEU A 58 -2.83 -20.90 14.44
N ALA A 59 -3.10 -20.35 13.25
CA ALA A 59 -4.29 -19.56 12.99
C ALA A 59 -5.58 -20.35 13.23
N ARG A 60 -5.61 -21.63 12.87
CA ARG A 60 -6.75 -22.51 13.17
C ARG A 60 -6.98 -22.67 14.66
N SER A 61 -5.91 -22.86 15.43
CA SER A 61 -6.01 -23.02 16.89
C SER A 61 -6.47 -21.74 17.60
N GLU A 62 -5.97 -20.58 17.17
CA GLU A 62 -6.27 -19.29 17.80
C GLU A 62 -7.62 -18.72 17.36
N TRP A 63 -8.01 -18.91 16.10
CA TRP A 63 -9.27 -18.35 15.57
C TRP A 63 -10.45 -19.28 15.78
N ASN A 64 -10.23 -20.60 15.82
CA ASN A 64 -11.22 -21.64 16.10
C ASN A 64 -12.58 -21.34 15.42
N ALA A 65 -13.68 -21.20 16.17
CA ALA A 65 -15.03 -20.94 15.64
C ALA A 65 -15.20 -19.60 14.91
N SER A 66 -14.24 -18.67 14.99
CA SER A 66 -14.26 -17.38 14.28
C SER A 66 -13.48 -17.38 12.96
N ALA A 67 -12.82 -18.48 12.61
CA ALA A 67 -11.94 -18.58 11.44
C ALA A 67 -12.66 -18.19 10.14
N GLU A 68 -13.84 -18.77 9.87
CA GLU A 68 -14.60 -18.49 8.66
C GLU A 68 -14.93 -16.98 8.53
N GLY A 69 -15.36 -16.37 9.63
CA GLY A 69 -15.71 -14.94 9.68
C GLY A 69 -14.51 -14.05 9.38
N LYS A 70 -13.33 -14.40 9.91
CA LYS A 70 -12.09 -13.67 9.66
C LYS A 70 -11.60 -13.85 8.22
N VAL A 71 -11.66 -15.06 7.67
CA VAL A 71 -11.31 -15.32 6.25
C VAL A 71 -12.25 -14.55 5.31
N ARG A 72 -13.56 -14.50 5.60
CA ARG A 72 -14.50 -13.67 4.83
C ARG A 72 -14.16 -12.18 4.91
N PHE A 73 -13.74 -11.72 6.08
CA PHE A 73 -13.32 -10.32 6.28
C PHE A 73 -12.03 -10.00 5.51
N GLU A 74 -11.02 -10.87 5.56
CA GLU A 74 -9.79 -10.73 4.77
C GLU A 74 -10.08 -10.71 3.27
N ASN A 75 -10.96 -11.59 2.78
CA ASN A 75 -11.39 -11.60 1.38
C ASN A 75 -12.05 -10.28 0.93
N LYS A 76 -12.82 -9.65 1.83
CA LYS A 76 -13.41 -8.34 1.53
C LYS A 76 -12.34 -7.27 1.43
N ILE A 77 -11.39 -7.26 2.37
CA ILE A 77 -10.27 -6.31 2.38
C ILE A 77 -9.38 -6.50 1.16
N SER A 78 -9.06 -7.74 0.80
CA SER A 78 -8.21 -8.06 -0.34
C SER A 78 -8.78 -7.55 -1.65
N THR A 79 -10.10 -7.70 -1.84
CA THR A 79 -10.80 -7.15 -2.99
C THR A 79 -10.67 -5.63 -3.06
N MET A 80 -10.86 -4.93 -1.93
CA MET A 80 -10.69 -3.46 -1.89
C MET A 80 -9.24 -3.05 -2.14
N ALA A 81 -8.26 -3.75 -1.56
CA ALA A 81 -6.84 -3.45 -1.70
C ALA A 81 -6.38 -3.64 -3.16
N CYS A 82 -6.72 -4.76 -3.79
CA CYS A 82 -6.39 -5.03 -5.19
C CYS A 82 -7.04 -4.01 -6.13
N ASN A 83 -8.29 -3.63 -5.87
CA ASN A 83 -8.98 -2.60 -6.64
C ASN A 83 -8.30 -1.23 -6.48
N ASN A 84 -7.89 -0.86 -5.27
CA ASN A 84 -7.17 0.40 -5.03
C ASN A 84 -5.84 0.43 -5.79
N ILE A 85 -5.09 -0.68 -5.81
CA ILE A 85 -3.85 -0.80 -6.57
C ILE A 85 -4.13 -0.65 -8.08
N ALA A 86 -5.10 -1.39 -8.61
CA ALA A 86 -5.48 -1.32 -10.01
C ALA A 86 -5.89 0.10 -10.44
N GLN A 87 -6.65 0.80 -9.59
CA GLN A 87 -7.04 2.19 -9.84
C GLN A 87 -5.84 3.14 -9.82
N ASN A 88 -4.87 2.93 -8.93
CA ASN A 88 -3.64 3.72 -8.93
C ASN A 88 -2.82 3.50 -10.20
N VAL A 89 -2.70 2.25 -10.66
CA VAL A 89 -2.06 1.95 -11.95
C VAL A 89 -2.79 2.66 -13.09
N LEU A 90 -4.12 2.63 -13.11
CA LEU A 90 -4.94 3.32 -14.12
C LEU A 90 -4.74 4.84 -14.12
N ARG A 91 -4.53 5.45 -12.94
CA ARG A 91 -4.27 6.89 -12.78
C ARG A 91 -2.88 7.32 -13.24
N LEU A 92 -1.91 6.41 -13.22
CA LEU A 92 -0.50 6.70 -13.55
C LEU A 92 -0.13 6.33 -14.99
N VAL A 93 -0.78 5.32 -15.57
CA VAL A 93 -0.41 4.71 -16.85
C VAL A 93 -1.45 5.02 -17.93
N ARG A 94 -0.98 5.38 -19.13
CA ARG A 94 -1.84 5.67 -20.29
C ARG A 94 -2.47 4.40 -20.85
N GLN A 95 -1.66 3.35 -21.07
CA GLN A 95 -2.10 2.03 -21.53
C GLN A 95 -1.72 0.95 -20.49
N PRO A 96 -2.51 0.80 -19.41
CA PRO A 96 -2.24 -0.22 -18.40
C PRO A 96 -2.69 -1.60 -18.89
N LYS A 97 -1.89 -2.62 -18.60
CA LYS A 97 -2.32 -4.02 -18.62
C LYS A 97 -2.09 -4.59 -17.23
N ASN A 98 -3.16 -4.98 -16.55
CA ASN A 98 -3.09 -5.55 -15.21
C ASN A 98 -3.54 -7.02 -15.20
N MET A 99 -2.96 -7.78 -14.28
CA MET A 99 -3.42 -9.12 -13.94
C MET A 99 -3.36 -9.25 -12.43
N THR A 100 -4.40 -9.79 -11.81
CA THR A 100 -4.45 -10.03 -10.37
C THR A 100 -4.42 -11.52 -10.11
N VAL A 101 -3.51 -11.98 -9.26
CA VAL A 101 -3.34 -13.40 -8.92
C VAL A 101 -3.20 -13.59 -7.42
N HIS A 102 -3.46 -14.80 -6.93
CA HIS A 102 -3.13 -15.14 -5.56
C HIS A 102 -1.63 -15.37 -5.39
N LEU A 103 -1.10 -15.20 -4.17
CA LEU A 103 0.31 -15.40 -3.86
C LEU A 103 0.82 -16.79 -4.30
N SER A 104 0.01 -17.83 -4.15
CA SER A 104 0.36 -19.20 -4.57
C SER A 104 0.58 -19.34 -6.08
N GLU A 105 0.03 -18.44 -6.89
CA GLU A 105 0.07 -18.50 -8.37
C GLU A 105 1.16 -17.58 -8.95
N ILE A 106 1.86 -16.80 -8.12
CA ILE A 106 2.78 -15.73 -8.57
C ILE A 106 3.88 -16.26 -9.50
N GLY A 107 4.39 -17.46 -9.27
CA GLY A 107 5.50 -18.02 -10.04
C GLY A 107 5.13 -18.32 -11.49
N GLU A 108 3.97 -18.93 -11.72
CA GLU A 108 3.46 -19.21 -13.07
C GLU A 108 2.95 -17.93 -13.75
N ALA A 109 2.26 -17.09 -12.97
CA ALA A 109 1.77 -15.79 -13.42
C ALA A 109 2.89 -14.86 -13.91
N ALA A 110 3.98 -14.76 -13.16
CA ALA A 110 5.11 -13.90 -13.53
C ALA A 110 5.77 -14.36 -14.84
N LYS A 111 5.90 -15.68 -15.05
CA LYS A 111 6.48 -16.25 -16.28
C LYS A 111 5.58 -16.02 -17.50
N SER A 112 4.29 -16.31 -17.37
CA SER A 112 3.32 -16.22 -18.47
C SER A 112 2.97 -14.78 -18.85
N PHE A 113 2.80 -13.92 -17.85
CA PHE A 113 2.39 -12.54 -18.05
C PHE A 113 3.56 -11.60 -18.39
N ASN A 114 4.75 -11.92 -17.90
CA ASN A 114 5.99 -11.13 -18.02
C ASN A 114 5.76 -9.64 -17.66
N PRO A 115 5.47 -9.34 -16.38
CA PRO A 115 5.17 -7.98 -15.91
C PRO A 115 6.41 -7.08 -15.89
N ASP A 116 6.20 -5.78 -16.09
CA ASP A 116 7.20 -4.73 -15.88
C ASP A 116 7.35 -4.41 -14.38
N ALA A 117 6.28 -4.62 -13.61
CA ALA A 117 6.25 -4.41 -12.16
C ALA A 117 5.31 -5.40 -11.47
N ILE A 118 5.68 -5.78 -10.25
CA ILE A 118 4.86 -6.60 -9.35
C ILE A 118 4.48 -5.74 -8.14
N VAL A 119 3.19 -5.69 -7.81
CA VAL A 119 2.67 -4.95 -6.65
C VAL A 119 1.90 -5.91 -5.75
N MET A 120 2.26 -5.96 -4.48
CA MET A 120 1.63 -6.83 -3.49
C MET A 120 0.60 -6.06 -2.65
N SER A 121 -0.54 -6.68 -2.33
CA SER A 121 -1.63 -6.08 -1.54
C SER A 121 -1.27 -5.78 -0.09
N GLY A 122 -0.21 -6.38 0.43
CA GLY A 122 0.08 -6.46 1.87
C GLY A 122 -0.75 -7.56 2.55
N THR A 123 -0.46 -7.80 3.84
CA THR A 123 -1.20 -8.74 4.70
C THR A 123 -2.00 -7.97 5.74
N LEU A 124 -3.09 -8.58 6.22
CA LEU A 124 -3.86 -8.04 7.34
C LEU A 124 -3.40 -8.67 8.67
N SER A 125 -3.21 -9.98 8.64
CA SER A 125 -2.73 -10.77 9.77
C SER A 125 -1.21 -10.96 9.70
N ASP A 126 -0.63 -11.46 10.79
CA ASP A 126 0.78 -11.83 10.82
C ASP A 126 1.07 -12.96 9.83
N PHE A 127 2.28 -12.99 9.27
CA PHE A 127 2.69 -13.99 8.28
C PHE A 127 2.62 -15.41 8.82
N ASP A 128 2.76 -15.59 10.13
CA ASP A 128 2.66 -16.89 10.81
C ASP A 128 1.28 -17.55 10.68
N TYR A 129 0.25 -16.77 10.29
CA TYR A 129 -1.10 -17.29 10.09
C TYR A 129 -1.32 -17.86 8.68
N TYR A 130 -0.38 -17.62 7.78
CA TYR A 130 -0.46 -18.07 6.40
C TYR A 130 0.27 -19.41 6.26
N ASN A 131 -0.40 -20.37 5.62
CA ASN A 131 0.20 -21.63 5.19
C ASN A 131 0.39 -21.57 3.67
N PRO A 132 1.59 -21.18 3.19
CA PRO A 132 1.87 -21.05 1.76
C PRO A 132 1.79 -22.37 1.00
#